data_AF-A0A5A8U491-F1
#
_entry.id   AF-A0A5A8U491-F1
#
_cell.length_a   1.000
_cell.length_b   1.000
_cell.length_c   1.000
_cell.angle_alpha   90.00
_cell.angle_beta   90.00
_cell.angle_gamma   90.00
#
_symmetry.space_group_name_H-M   'P 1'
#
loop_
_entity.id
_entity.type
_entity.pdbx_description
1 polymer ?
#
loop_
_entity_poly.entity_id
_entity_poly.type
_entity_poly.pdbx_seq_one_letter_code
_entity_poly.pdbx_strand_id
1 'polypeptide(L)'
;DFISQTTGQVAFQRPQQLRWHTHTPSEQILLLKDVDLWLIDNELEQAVLQKNKNLANTALHWLIREPNGKSGAKYSHSASGIDWYVANKNASQPISFGFTGGNLSAISLQNELEQTIYINFTNSKINSKIAPKTFELNLGADFNIIR
;
A
#
# COMPACT_ATOMS: atom_id res chain seq x y z
N ASP A 1 -8.40 9.03 19.46
CA ASP A 1 -7.29 9.83 18.91
C ASP A 1 -6.29 8.94 18.21
N PHE A 2 -5.82 9.33 17.03
CA PHE A 2 -4.77 8.61 16.31
C PHE A 2 -3.40 8.94 16.91
N ILE A 3 -2.56 7.93 17.12
CA ILE A 3 -1.22 8.11 17.70
C ILE A 3 -0.26 8.75 16.66
N SER A 4 -0.52 8.53 15.37
CA SER A 4 0.20 9.13 14.25
C SER A 4 -0.72 9.23 13.03
N GLN A 5 -0.48 10.22 12.18
CA GLN A 5 -1.21 10.43 10.94
C GLN A 5 -0.23 10.75 9.80
N THR A 6 -0.43 10.08 8.67
CA THR A 6 0.30 10.34 7.43
C THR A 6 -0.68 10.69 6.31
N THR A 7 -0.20 11.44 5.32
CA THR A 7 -0.97 11.70 4.10
C THR A 7 -0.09 11.44 2.88
N GLY A 8 -0.70 11.07 1.76
CA GLY A 8 0.05 10.64 0.59
C GLY A 8 -0.83 10.33 -0.60
N GLN A 9 -0.20 9.78 -1.62
CA GLN A 9 -0.83 9.27 -2.82
C GLN A 9 -0.36 7.85 -3.08
N VAL A 10 -1.28 7.02 -3.58
CA VAL A 10 -0.95 5.69 -4.06
C VAL A 10 -1.34 5.57 -5.53
N ALA A 11 -0.43 5.05 -6.33
CA ALA A 11 -0.69 4.58 -7.68
C ALA A 11 -0.26 3.12 -7.76
N PHE A 12 -1.07 2.28 -8.40
CA PHE A 12 -0.68 0.90 -8.66
C PHE A 12 -1.24 0.41 -9.99
N GLN A 13 -0.48 -0.48 -10.61
CA GLN A 13 -0.85 -1.19 -11.82
C GLN A 13 -0.53 -2.66 -11.63
N ARG A 14 -1.47 -3.52 -12.04
CA ARG A 14 -1.28 -4.97 -11.94
C ARG A 14 -0.67 -5.52 -13.23
N PRO A 15 0.16 -6.56 -13.14
CA PRO A 15 0.75 -7.09 -11.90
C PRO A 15 1.95 -6.26 -11.42
N GLN A 16 2.18 -6.22 -10.10
CA GLN A 16 3.47 -5.85 -9.46
C GLN A 16 4.05 -4.45 -9.74
N GLN A 17 3.22 -3.44 -9.97
CA GLN A 17 3.67 -2.04 -10.03
C GLN A 17 2.93 -1.21 -8.98
N LEU A 18 3.69 -0.52 -8.15
CA LEU A 18 3.16 0.32 -7.06
C LEU A 18 4.09 1.50 -6.85
N ARG A 19 3.50 2.67 -6.64
CA ARG A 19 4.16 3.81 -6.04
C ARG A 19 3.29 4.32 -4.91
N TRP A 20 3.75 4.13 -3.68
CA TRP A 20 3.16 4.72 -2.49
C TRP A 20 4.02 5.90 -2.06
N HIS A 21 3.50 7.11 -2.19
CA HIS A 21 4.20 8.35 -1.90
C HIS A 21 3.57 8.99 -0.67
N THR A 22 4.24 8.87 0.46
CA THR A 22 3.91 9.60 1.69
C THR A 22 4.46 11.00 1.59
N HIS A 23 3.61 12.01 1.78
CA HIS A 23 4.00 13.42 1.78
C HIS A 23 4.25 13.97 3.18
N THR A 24 3.47 13.51 4.18
CA THR A 24 3.57 13.98 5.56
C THR A 24 3.56 12.83 6.57
N PRO A 25 4.26 12.97 7.70
CA PRO A 25 5.08 14.12 8.12
C PRO A 25 6.45 14.18 7.44
N SER A 26 6.94 13.07 6.89
CA SER A 26 8.21 12.98 6.18
C SER A 26 8.01 12.37 4.81
N GLU A 27 8.72 12.91 3.81
CA GLU A 27 8.53 12.49 2.43
C GLU A 27 9.23 11.15 2.14
N GLN A 28 8.43 10.11 1.90
CA GLN A 28 8.93 8.77 1.62
C GLN A 28 8.18 8.13 0.45
N ILE A 29 8.90 7.39 -0.37
CA ILE A 29 8.33 6.66 -1.51
C ILE A 29 8.65 5.16 -1.34
N LEU A 30 7.60 4.35 -1.26
CA LEU A 30 7.70 2.91 -1.45
C LEU A 30 7.37 2.58 -2.91
N LEU A 31 8.38 2.18 -3.67
CA LEU A 31 8.30 1.90 -5.09
C LEU A 31 8.49 0.41 -5.34
N LEU A 32 7.49 -0.24 -5.94
CA LEU A 32 7.60 -1.59 -6.47
C LEU A 32 7.55 -1.54 -8.00
N LYS A 33 8.56 -2.11 -8.64
CA LYS A 33 8.55 -2.40 -10.08
C LYS A 33 9.00 -3.84 -10.28
N ASP A 34 8.09 -4.66 -10.78
CA ASP A 34 8.29 -6.09 -10.99
C ASP A 34 8.65 -6.81 -9.68
N VAL A 35 9.93 -7.07 -9.41
CA VAL A 35 10.40 -7.74 -8.18
C VAL A 35 11.15 -6.80 -7.25
N ASP A 36 11.53 -5.61 -7.70
CA ASP A 36 12.34 -4.68 -6.94
C ASP A 36 11.45 -3.76 -6.10
N LEU A 37 11.54 -3.91 -4.78
CA LEU A 37 10.91 -3.02 -3.82
C LEU A 37 11.95 -2.06 -3.25
N TRP A 38 11.80 -0.78 -3.54
CA TRP A 38 12.63 0.30 -3.04
C TRP A 38 11.90 1.09 -1.97
N LEU A 39 12.56 1.32 -0.84
CA LEU A 39 12.18 2.36 0.10
C LEU A 39 13.09 3.56 -0.15
N ILE A 40 12.50 4.69 -0.50
CA ILE A 40 13.20 5.92 -0.84
C ILE A 40 12.80 6.96 0.21
N ASP A 41 13.80 7.53 0.86
CA ASP A 41 13.65 8.64 1.78
C ASP A 41 14.25 9.88 1.11
N ASN A 42 13.40 10.85 0.77
CA ASN A 42 13.83 12.03 0.03
C ASN A 42 14.63 13.00 0.92
N GLU A 43 14.33 13.07 2.21
CA GLU A 43 15.01 13.97 3.15
C GLU A 43 16.43 13.48 3.45
N LEU A 44 16.62 12.16 3.51
CA LEU A 44 17.93 11.55 3.70
C LEU A 44 18.69 11.31 2.38
N GLU A 45 18.08 11.67 1.24
CA GLU A 45 18.59 11.39 -0.10
C GLU A 45 19.06 9.93 -0.24
N GLN A 46 18.25 9.00 0.26
CA GLN A 46 18.62 7.59 0.38
C GLN A 46 17.58 6.68 -0.28
N ALA A 47 18.05 5.68 -1.02
CA ALA A 47 17.23 4.62 -1.59
C ALA A 47 17.75 3.25 -1.18
N VAL A 48 16.90 2.45 -0.53
CA VAL A 48 17.24 1.12 0.00
C VAL A 48 16.41 0.04 -0.69
N LEU A 49 17.09 -0.87 -1.39
CA LEU A 49 16.47 -2.07 -1.95
C LEU A 49 16.09 -3.03 -0.82
N GLN A 50 14.82 -3.39 -0.77
CA GLN A 50 14.26 -4.25 0.26
C GLN A 50 14.45 -5.74 -0.12
N LYS A 51 15.70 -6.23 -0.06
CA LYS A 51 16.04 -7.63 -0.36
C LYS A 51 15.30 -8.61 0.54
N ASN A 52 14.91 -9.76 -0.02
CA ASN A 52 14.31 -10.90 0.69
C ASN A 52 13.03 -10.58 1.49
N LYS A 53 12.37 -9.45 1.25
CA LYS A 53 11.08 -9.15 1.87
C LYS A 53 10.02 -10.09 1.31
N ASN A 54 9.52 -10.96 2.17
CA ASN A 54 8.34 -11.73 1.85
C ASN A 54 7.13 -10.80 1.87
N LEU A 55 6.65 -10.40 0.69
CA LEU A 55 5.44 -9.61 0.58
C LEU A 55 4.18 -10.45 0.80
N ALA A 56 4.28 -11.78 0.77
CA ALA A 56 3.13 -12.63 1.05
C ALA A 56 2.52 -12.24 2.39
N ASN A 57 1.21 -12.02 2.40
CA ASN A 57 0.42 -11.54 3.53
C ASN A 57 0.57 -10.07 3.94
N THR A 58 1.27 -9.23 3.16
CA THR A 58 1.25 -7.77 3.36
C THR A 58 0.06 -7.12 2.63
N ALA A 59 -0.43 -5.97 3.11
CA ALA A 59 -1.49 -5.22 2.42
C ALA A 59 -1.12 -4.86 0.96
N LEU A 60 0.17 -4.64 0.70
CA LEU A 60 0.69 -4.37 -0.64
C LEU A 60 0.48 -5.53 -1.59
N HIS A 61 0.75 -6.75 -1.14
CA HIS A 61 0.58 -7.97 -1.94
C HIS A 61 -0.86 -8.15 -2.39
N TRP A 62 -1.81 -7.91 -1.48
CA TRP A 62 -3.23 -7.95 -1.80
C TRP A 62 -3.60 -6.89 -2.84
N LEU A 63 -3.12 -5.66 -2.68
CA LEU A 63 -3.39 -4.57 -3.62
C LEU A 63 -2.92 -4.88 -5.06
N ILE A 64 -1.69 -5.38 -5.21
CA ILE A 64 -1.04 -5.55 -6.52
C ILE A 64 -1.35 -6.89 -7.20
N ARG A 65 -1.92 -7.88 -6.49
CA ARG A 65 -2.20 -9.21 -7.05
C ARG A 65 -3.68 -9.53 -7.20
N GLU A 66 -4.54 -9.09 -6.28
CA GLU A 66 -5.95 -9.50 -6.31
C GLU A 66 -6.79 -8.53 -7.17
N PRO A 67 -7.34 -8.97 -8.32
CA PRO A 67 -8.00 -8.08 -9.28
C PRO A 67 -9.25 -7.39 -8.72
N ASN A 68 -9.98 -8.07 -7.81
CA ASN A 68 -11.24 -7.59 -7.26
C ASN A 68 -11.16 -7.23 -5.76
N GLY A 69 -9.97 -7.32 -5.14
CA GLY A 69 -9.77 -7.10 -3.70
C GLY A 69 -10.57 -8.01 -2.74
N LYS A 70 -11.43 -8.88 -3.28
CA LYS A 70 -12.31 -9.81 -2.53
C LYS A 70 -11.95 -11.28 -2.72
N SER A 71 -11.17 -11.61 -3.74
CA SER A 71 -10.73 -12.99 -3.98
C SER A 71 -9.89 -13.44 -2.79
N GLY A 72 -10.35 -14.47 -2.07
CA GLY A 72 -9.74 -14.95 -0.81
C GLY A 72 -10.13 -14.19 0.46
N ALA A 73 -10.77 -13.03 0.37
CA ALA A 73 -11.27 -12.28 1.53
C ALA A 73 -12.73 -12.66 1.84
N LYS A 74 -13.06 -12.79 3.14
CA LYS A 74 -14.42 -13.14 3.58
C LYS A 74 -15.14 -11.92 4.11
N TYR A 75 -16.41 -11.75 3.74
CA TYR A 75 -17.25 -10.72 4.34
C TYR A 75 -17.22 -10.83 5.87
N SER A 76 -17.11 -9.69 6.55
CA SER A 76 -17.10 -9.60 8.01
C SER A 76 -18.31 -8.85 8.53
N HIS A 77 -18.45 -7.57 8.18
CA HIS A 77 -19.52 -6.70 8.67
C HIS A 77 -19.62 -5.45 7.80
N SER A 78 -20.67 -4.65 8.02
CA SER A 78 -20.82 -3.34 7.42
C SER A 78 -20.89 -2.27 8.51
N ALA A 79 -20.15 -1.18 8.34
CA ALA A 79 -20.12 -0.07 9.30
C ALA A 79 -19.93 1.26 8.57
N SER A 80 -20.69 2.29 8.94
CA SER A 80 -20.57 3.65 8.36
C SER A 80 -20.63 3.69 6.82
N GLY A 81 -21.45 2.83 6.20
CA GLY A 81 -21.58 2.73 4.74
C GLY A 81 -20.40 2.04 4.04
N ILE A 82 -19.54 1.34 4.78
CA ILE A 82 -18.42 0.55 4.28
C ILE A 82 -18.68 -0.93 4.55
N ASP A 83 -18.57 -1.76 3.52
CA ASP A 83 -18.58 -3.21 3.64
C ASP A 83 -17.16 -3.74 3.84
N TRP A 84 -16.90 -4.39 4.97
CA TRP A 84 -15.59 -4.89 5.35
C TRP A 84 -15.43 -6.37 5.04
N TYR A 85 -14.29 -6.69 4.42
CA TYR A 85 -13.87 -8.06 4.08
C TYR A 85 -12.51 -8.32 4.70
N VAL A 86 -12.35 -9.47 5.36
CA VAL A 86 -11.10 -9.86 6.02
C VAL A 86 -10.37 -10.86 5.14
N ALA A 87 -9.17 -10.49 4.71
CA ALA A 87 -8.23 -11.37 4.07
C ALA A 87 -7.40 -12.13 5.12
N ASN A 88 -7.17 -13.41 4.83
CA ASN A 88 -6.36 -14.30 5.67
C ASN A 88 -6.78 -14.26 7.17
N LYS A 89 -8.05 -14.57 7.45
CA LYS A 89 -8.67 -14.48 8.80
C LYS A 89 -7.92 -15.26 9.90
N ASN A 90 -7.11 -16.25 9.54
CA ASN A 90 -6.36 -17.08 10.49
C ASN A 90 -4.90 -16.60 10.69
N ALA A 91 -4.48 -15.53 10.00
CA ALA A 91 -3.16 -14.94 10.21
C ALA A 91 -3.13 -14.16 11.53
N SER A 92 -1.95 -14.08 12.13
CA SER A 92 -1.71 -13.27 13.34
C SER A 92 -1.98 -11.77 13.13
N GLN A 93 -1.96 -11.31 11.88
CA GLN A 93 -2.21 -9.93 11.48
C GLN A 93 -3.17 -9.92 10.30
N PRO A 94 -4.49 -10.06 10.55
CA PRO A 94 -5.48 -10.05 9.47
C PRO A 94 -5.53 -8.67 8.83
N ILE A 95 -5.75 -8.65 7.51
CA ILE A 95 -5.93 -7.41 6.75
C ILE A 95 -7.40 -7.29 6.38
N SER A 96 -8.00 -6.15 6.70
CA SER A 96 -9.38 -5.83 6.36
C SER A 96 -9.43 -4.82 5.23
N PHE A 97 -10.27 -5.08 4.24
CA PHE A 97 -10.51 -4.21 3.09
C PHE A 97 -11.95 -3.70 3.14
N GLY A 98 -12.10 -2.38 3.12
CA GLY A 98 -13.39 -1.69 3.13
C GLY A 98 -13.79 -1.28 1.73
N PHE A 99 -15.04 -1.55 1.35
CA PHE A 99 -15.59 -1.19 0.05
C PHE A 99 -16.83 -0.31 0.19
N THR A 100 -16.91 0.73 -0.64
CA THR A 100 -18.08 1.61 -0.77
C THR A 100 -18.52 1.63 -2.22
N GLY A 101 -19.78 1.25 -2.49
CA GLY A 101 -20.29 1.16 -3.87
C GLY A 101 -19.49 0.18 -4.74
N GLY A 102 -18.92 -0.87 -4.15
CA GLY A 102 -18.08 -1.86 -4.83
C GLY A 102 -16.61 -1.47 -5.04
N ASN A 103 -16.22 -0.25 -4.70
CA ASN A 103 -14.86 0.26 -4.86
C ASN A 103 -14.08 0.23 -3.54
N LEU A 104 -12.80 -0.10 -3.60
CA LEU A 104 -11.92 -0.06 -2.42
C LEU A 104 -11.85 1.38 -1.87
N SER A 105 -12.25 1.56 -0.63
CA SER A 105 -12.30 2.85 0.06
C SER A 105 -11.46 2.88 1.33
N ALA A 106 -11.17 1.74 1.95
CA ALA A 106 -10.35 1.69 3.15
C ALA A 106 -9.55 0.39 3.28
N ILE A 107 -8.46 0.44 4.06
CA ILE A 107 -7.73 -0.71 4.58
C ILE A 107 -7.57 -0.55 6.08
N SER A 108 -7.66 -1.65 6.82
CA SER A 108 -7.26 -1.73 8.21
C SER A 108 -6.38 -2.96 8.43
N LEU A 109 -5.29 -2.79 9.17
CA LEU A 109 -4.39 -3.89 9.53
C LEU A 109 -3.75 -3.62 10.89
N GLN A 110 -3.30 -4.68 11.54
CA GLN A 110 -2.50 -4.59 12.76
C GLN A 110 -1.02 -4.81 12.42
N ASN A 111 -0.13 -3.96 12.93
CA ASN A 111 1.32 -4.16 12.76
C ASN A 111 1.90 -5.09 13.83
N GLU A 112 3.21 -5.32 13.79
CA GLU A 112 3.94 -6.19 14.74
C GLU A 112 3.92 -5.69 16.19
N LEU A 113 3.61 -4.41 16.39
CA LEU A 113 3.47 -3.78 17.72
C LEU A 113 2.01 -3.73 18.19
N GLU A 114 1.14 -4.54 17.58
CA GLU A 114 -0.30 -4.60 17.88
C GLU A 114 -1.06 -3.28 17.62
N GLN A 115 -0.47 -2.32 16.92
CA GLN A 115 -1.12 -1.06 16.58
C GLN A 115 -2.02 -1.25 15.36
N THR A 116 -3.24 -0.71 15.42
CA THR A 116 -4.15 -0.71 14.28
C THR A 116 -3.87 0.47 13.36
N ILE A 117 -3.51 0.18 12.12
CA ILE A 117 -3.34 1.14 11.03
C ILE A 117 -4.66 1.21 10.27
N TYR A 118 -5.13 2.43 10.02
CA TYR A 118 -6.28 2.72 9.18
C TYR A 118 -5.85 3.59 8.01
N ILE A 119 -6.20 3.17 6.79
CA ILE A 119 -5.89 3.86 5.56
C ILE A 119 -7.21 4.14 4.85
N ASN A 120 -7.49 5.41 4.57
CA ASN A 120 -8.69 5.83 3.84
C ASN A 120 -8.28 6.36 2.46
N PHE A 121 -8.89 5.84 1.41
CA PHE A 121 -8.69 6.31 0.05
C PHE A 121 -9.76 7.33 -0.32
N THR A 122 -9.32 8.49 -0.77
CA THR A 122 -10.18 9.56 -1.28
C THR A 122 -9.78 9.89 -2.71
N ASN A 123 -10.71 10.46 -3.49
CA ASN A 123 -10.47 10.85 -4.88
C ASN A 123 -9.95 9.71 -5.80
N SER A 124 -10.37 8.48 -5.51
CA SER A 124 -9.93 7.28 -6.23
C SER A 124 -10.33 7.31 -7.70
N LYS A 125 -9.37 7.06 -8.59
CA LYS A 125 -9.60 6.84 -10.03
C LYS A 125 -9.22 5.40 -10.38
N ILE A 126 -10.22 4.61 -10.76
CA ILE A 126 -10.05 3.18 -11.03
C ILE A 126 -9.92 2.96 -12.54
N ASN A 127 -9.08 1.99 -12.95
CA ASN A 127 -8.83 1.62 -14.35
C ASN A 127 -8.41 2.80 -15.25
N SER A 128 -7.79 3.83 -14.67
CA SER A 128 -7.22 4.93 -15.43
C SER A 128 -5.85 4.56 -16.01
N LYS A 129 -5.52 5.08 -17.18
CA LYS A 129 -4.17 4.92 -17.76
C LYS A 129 -3.15 5.64 -16.86
N ILE A 130 -2.13 4.91 -16.42
CA ILE A 130 -1.00 5.46 -15.64
C ILE A 130 0.22 5.44 -16.55
N ALA A 131 1.00 6.53 -16.56
CA ALA A 131 2.20 6.58 -17.37
C ALA A 131 3.24 5.59 -16.82
N PRO A 132 3.90 4.76 -17.65
CA PRO A 132 4.88 3.77 -17.17
C PRO A 132 5.99 4.36 -16.29
N LYS A 133 6.43 5.59 -16.61
CA LYS A 133 7.42 6.36 -15.85
C LYS A 133 7.04 6.59 -14.38
N THR A 134 5.76 6.47 -14.01
CA THR A 134 5.30 6.58 -12.62
C THR A 134 5.91 5.50 -11.73
N PHE A 135 6.27 4.34 -12.29
CA PHE A 135 6.81 3.21 -11.54
C PHE A 135 8.31 3.03 -11.74
N GLU A 136 8.99 3.98 -12.38
CA GLU A 136 10.44 3.91 -12.60
C GLU A 136 11.19 4.50 -11.40
N LEU A 137 12.30 3.86 -11.04
CA LEU A 137 13.22 4.42 -10.07
C LEU A 137 13.91 5.63 -10.71
N ASN A 138 13.60 6.82 -10.21
CA ASN A 138 14.19 8.07 -10.66
C ASN A 138 14.76 8.81 -9.44
N LEU A 139 16.08 8.75 -9.29
CA LEU A 139 16.81 9.33 -8.16
C LEU A 139 17.74 10.43 -8.67
N GLY A 140 18.00 11.43 -7.83
CA GLY A 140 19.02 12.45 -8.10
C GLY A 140 20.42 11.83 -8.12
N ALA A 141 21.39 12.53 -8.73
CA ALA A 141 22.77 12.05 -8.85
C ALA A 141 23.44 11.81 -7.48
N ASP A 142 23.01 12.56 -6.46
CA ASP A 142 23.59 12.57 -5.11
C ASP A 142 23.00 11.50 -4.17
N PHE A 143 21.99 10.74 -4.62
CA PHE A 143 21.34 9.75 -3.77
C PHE A 143 22.28 8.63 -3.34
N ASN A 144 22.27 8.34 -2.04
CA ASN A 144 22.90 7.15 -1.49
C ASN A 144 22.05 5.90 -1.79
N ILE A 145 22.58 4.98 -2.61
CA ILE A 145 21.88 3.77 -3.03
C ILE A 145 22.43 2.57 -2.25
N ILE A 146 21.57 1.95 -1.43
CA ILE A 146 21.87 0.74 -0.67
C ILE A 146 21.16 -0.45 -1.33
N ARG A 147 21.92 -1.48 -1.69
CA ARG A 147 21.41 -2.69 -2.33
C ARG A 147 21.56 -3.92 -1.47
#